data_AF-A0A3P1XUF1-F1
#
_entry.id   AF-A0A3P1XUF1-F1
#
_cell.length_a   1.000
_cell.length_b   1.000
_cell.length_c   1.000
_cell.angle_alpha   90.00
_cell.angle_beta   90.00
_cell.angle_gamma   90.00
#
_symmetry.space_group_name_H-M   'P 1'
#
loop_
_entity.id
_entity.type
_entity.pdbx_description
1 polymer ?
#
loop_
_entity_poly.entity_id
_entity_poly.type
_entity_poly.pdbx_seq_one_letter_code
_entity_poly.pdbx_strand_id
1 'polypeptide(L)'
;MTSQPTRKITREFAVIVLAMLLVSLFAFMLFGWGLLFWFTDQWPVPESHPYWQGPLLVIIALIGTAILLWRGVISLLRGNFAPPLGRALVVFLLWYLTWCVGGTIMSFGLANTWFGWHALIAAAVMATGPILSWYFLLRQIYGRNVRPRWLWEKQAEREREIDTLNRLWEQS
;
A
#
# COMPACT_ATOMS: atom_id res chain seq x y z
N MET A 1 -34.51 -5.38 -14.64
CA MET A 1 -33.80 -5.61 -13.36
C MET A 1 -32.59 -6.51 -13.62
N THR A 2 -31.38 -5.98 -13.63
CA THR A 2 -30.13 -6.76 -13.58
C THR A 2 -29.12 -6.03 -12.71
N SER A 3 -28.48 -6.81 -11.85
CA SER A 3 -27.64 -6.47 -10.71
C SER A 3 -26.47 -5.54 -11.06
N GLN A 4 -26.17 -4.57 -10.18
CA GLN A 4 -24.87 -3.88 -10.18
C GLN A 4 -23.81 -4.78 -9.49
N PRO A 5 -22.85 -5.40 -10.23
CA PRO A 5 -21.82 -6.26 -9.64
C PRO A 5 -20.49 -5.51 -9.47
N THR A 6 -20.43 -4.21 -9.80
CA THR A 6 -19.15 -3.52 -10.03
C THR A 6 -18.37 -3.17 -8.76
N ARG A 7 -19.02 -3.05 -7.59
CA ARG A 7 -18.35 -2.60 -6.35
C ARG A 7 -17.59 -3.71 -5.60
N LYS A 8 -18.01 -4.98 -5.71
CA LYS A 8 -17.32 -6.11 -5.04
C LYS A 8 -15.97 -6.42 -5.69
N ILE A 9 -15.92 -6.42 -7.02
CA ILE A 9 -14.73 -6.75 -7.83
C ILE A 9 -13.55 -5.82 -7.48
N THR A 10 -13.80 -4.54 -7.18
CA THR A 10 -12.74 -3.59 -6.81
C THR A 10 -12.09 -3.85 -5.45
N ARG A 11 -12.81 -4.42 -4.48
CA ARG A 11 -12.26 -4.66 -3.12
C ARG A 11 -11.40 -5.91 -3.08
N GLU A 12 -11.88 -7.00 -3.68
CA GLU A 12 -11.13 -8.27 -3.78
C GLU A 12 -9.85 -8.08 -4.57
N PHE A 13 -9.92 -7.37 -5.70
CA PHE A 13 -8.73 -6.99 -6.48
C PHE A 13 -7.73 -6.19 -5.65
N ALA A 14 -8.18 -5.18 -4.89
CA ALA A 14 -7.28 -4.38 -4.07
C ALA A 14 -6.58 -5.21 -2.99
N VAL A 15 -7.27 -6.17 -2.38
CA VAL A 15 -6.66 -7.10 -1.41
C VAL A 15 -5.57 -7.94 -2.08
N ILE A 16 -5.84 -8.50 -3.25
CA ILE A 16 -4.87 -9.32 -4.01
C ILE A 16 -3.64 -8.47 -4.37
N VAL A 17 -3.85 -7.28 -4.93
CA VAL A 17 -2.75 -6.37 -5.30
C VAL A 17 -1.91 -6.00 -4.09
N LEU A 18 -2.54 -5.69 -2.95
CA LEU A 18 -1.80 -5.37 -1.73
C LEU A 18 -1.02 -6.55 -1.18
N ALA A 19 -1.59 -7.75 -1.19
CA ALA A 19 -0.89 -8.96 -0.76
C ALA A 19 0.34 -9.21 -1.66
N MET A 20 0.17 -9.15 -2.98
CA MET A 20 1.28 -9.29 -3.94
C MET A 20 2.35 -8.22 -3.75
N LEU A 21 1.95 -6.97 -3.51
CA LEU A 21 2.88 -5.88 -3.24
C LEU A 21 3.66 -6.10 -1.96
N LEU A 22 3.02 -6.48 -0.85
CA LEU A 22 3.70 -6.74 0.42
C LEU A 22 4.72 -7.87 0.29
N VAL A 23 4.35 -8.97 -0.38
CA VAL A 23 5.27 -10.08 -0.65
C VAL A 23 6.45 -9.63 -1.51
N SER A 24 6.18 -8.85 -2.56
CA SER A 24 7.23 -8.33 -3.45
C SER A 24 8.19 -7.40 -2.72
N LEU A 25 7.66 -6.45 -1.94
CA LEU A 25 8.47 -5.51 -1.15
C LEU A 25 9.32 -6.24 -0.11
N PHE A 26 8.74 -7.24 0.56
CA PHE A 26 9.48 -8.09 1.49
C PHE A 26 10.61 -8.84 0.79
N ALA A 27 10.36 -9.42 -0.39
CA ALA A 27 11.39 -10.09 -1.18
C ALA A 27 12.51 -9.12 -1.63
N PHE A 28 12.16 -7.91 -2.08
CA PHE A 28 13.15 -6.89 -2.43
C PHE A 28 13.97 -6.41 -1.22
N MET A 29 13.36 -6.33 -0.05
CA MET A 29 14.08 -6.03 1.19
C MET A 29 15.08 -7.13 1.53
N LEU A 30 14.66 -8.40 1.50
CA LEU A 30 15.57 -9.54 1.72
C LEU A 30 16.71 -9.57 0.70
N PHE A 31 16.40 -9.28 -0.57
CA PHE A 31 17.40 -9.15 -1.62
C PHE A 31 18.40 -8.02 -1.30
N GLY A 32 17.91 -6.84 -0.89
CA GLY A 32 18.77 -5.71 -0.50
C GLY A 32 19.64 -6.00 0.70
N TRP A 33 19.13 -6.72 1.71
CA TRP A 33 19.91 -7.18 2.85
C TRP A 33 20.95 -8.24 2.46
N GLY A 34 20.58 -9.21 1.62
CA GLY A 34 21.53 -10.22 1.12
C GLY A 34 22.65 -9.59 0.30
N LEU A 35 22.34 -8.57 -0.50
CA LEU A 35 23.32 -7.81 -1.26
C LEU A 35 24.24 -7.00 -0.33
N LEU A 36 23.71 -6.34 0.71
CA LEU A 36 24.54 -5.69 1.73
C LEU A 36 25.47 -6.68 2.42
N PHE A 37 24.92 -7.81 2.88
CA PHE A 37 25.69 -8.86 3.53
C PHE A 37 26.87 -9.31 2.64
N TRP A 38 26.63 -9.50 1.34
CA TRP A 38 27.69 -9.87 0.41
C TRP A 38 28.82 -8.84 0.28
N PHE A 39 28.53 -7.55 0.50
CA PHE A 39 29.54 -6.48 0.44
C PHE A 39 30.20 -6.17 1.78
N THR A 40 29.51 -6.36 2.89
CA THR A 40 29.95 -5.89 4.21
C THR A 40 30.23 -7.01 5.20
N ASP A 41 29.90 -8.27 4.87
CA ASP A 41 29.94 -9.43 5.76
C ASP A 41 29.21 -9.19 7.10
N GLN A 42 28.16 -8.37 7.08
CA GLN A 42 27.41 -7.97 8.27
C GLN A 42 25.96 -8.38 8.14
N TRP A 43 25.47 -9.14 9.12
CA TRP A 43 24.07 -9.47 9.24
C TRP A 43 23.24 -8.29 9.76
N PRO A 44 21.96 -8.17 9.36
CA PRO A 44 21.07 -7.13 9.88
C PRO A 44 20.83 -7.28 11.38
N VAL A 45 20.81 -8.52 11.90
CA VAL A 45 20.74 -8.83 13.33
C VAL A 45 22.10 -9.38 13.74
N PRO A 46 22.75 -8.85 14.79
CA PRO A 46 24.02 -9.38 15.24
C PRO A 46 23.90 -10.81 15.75
N GLU A 47 24.90 -11.65 15.50
CA GLU A 47 24.90 -13.07 15.86
C GLU A 47 24.76 -13.33 17.37
N SER A 48 25.11 -12.36 18.20
CA SER A 48 24.95 -12.41 19.66
C SER A 48 23.50 -12.34 20.13
N HIS A 49 22.55 -12.06 19.23
CA HIS A 49 21.13 -11.92 19.56
C HIS A 49 20.29 -13.09 19.04
N PRO A 50 19.16 -13.40 19.69
CA PRO A 50 18.24 -14.42 19.20
C PRO A 50 17.73 -14.13 17.78
N TYR A 51 17.77 -15.15 16.92
CA TYR A 51 17.39 -15.06 15.49
C TYR A 51 15.94 -14.61 15.24
N TRP A 52 15.04 -14.72 16.23
CA TRP A 52 13.64 -14.32 16.10
C TRP A 52 13.40 -12.81 16.20
N GLN A 53 14.37 -12.06 16.74
CA GLN A 53 14.22 -10.63 17.00
C GLN A 53 14.05 -9.80 15.72
N GLY A 54 14.87 -10.04 14.70
CA GLY A 54 14.75 -9.38 13.39
C GLY A 54 13.40 -9.65 12.70
N PRO A 55 13.00 -10.91 12.51
CA PRO A 55 11.69 -11.28 11.97
C PRO A 55 10.52 -10.63 12.71
N LEU A 56 10.58 -10.53 14.05
CA LEU A 56 9.53 -9.88 14.82
C LEU A 56 9.38 -8.39 14.45
N LEU A 57 10.49 -7.65 14.39
CA LEU A 57 10.47 -6.23 14.01
C LEU A 57 9.94 -6.03 12.58
N VAL A 58 10.35 -6.91 11.66
CA VAL A 58 9.87 -6.90 10.28
C VAL A 58 8.35 -7.15 10.21
N ILE A 59 7.84 -8.12 10.96
CA ILE A 59 6.39 -8.41 11.00
C ILE A 59 5.61 -7.19 11.52
N ILE A 60 6.08 -6.55 12.59
CA ILE A 60 5.44 -5.35 13.15
C ILE A 60 5.40 -4.23 12.09
N ALA A 61 6.51 -3.96 11.42
CA ALA A 61 6.60 -2.93 10.38
C ALA A 61 5.72 -3.26 9.15
N LEU A 62 5.66 -4.54 8.75
CA LEU A 62 4.80 -5.02 7.66
C LEU A 62 3.32 -4.84 7.99
N ILE A 63 2.89 -5.17 9.21
CA ILE A 63 1.50 -4.96 9.65
C ILE A 63 1.14 -3.48 9.57
N GLY A 64 2.00 -2.60 10.09
CA GLY A 64 1.78 -1.15 10.02
C GLY A 64 1.71 -0.65 8.57
N THR A 65 2.56 -1.19 7.68
CA THR A 65 2.55 -0.87 6.25
C THR A 65 1.26 -1.34 5.59
N ALA A 66 0.82 -2.56 5.85
CA ALA A 66 -0.43 -3.11 5.32
C ALA A 66 -1.62 -2.24 5.71
N ILE A 67 -1.69 -1.79 6.97
CA ILE A 67 -2.72 -0.88 7.46
C ILE A 67 -2.68 0.46 6.71
N LEU A 68 -1.50 1.07 6.55
CA LEU A 68 -1.34 2.35 5.85
C LEU A 68 -1.72 2.25 4.37
N LEU A 69 -1.29 1.19 3.70
CA LEU A 69 -1.66 0.93 2.31
C LEU A 69 -3.17 0.73 2.17
N TRP A 70 -3.79 -0.06 3.05
CA TRP A 70 -5.24 -0.29 3.05
C TRP A 70 -6.03 1.02 3.27
N ARG A 71 -5.60 1.87 4.20
CA ARG A 71 -6.19 3.22 4.38
C ARG A 71 -6.05 4.04 3.09
N GLY A 72 -4.94 3.88 2.39
CA GLY A 72 -4.72 4.53 1.10
C GLY A 72 -5.66 4.06 0.00
N VAL A 73 -5.94 2.76 -0.05
CA VAL A 73 -6.95 2.17 -0.94
C VAL A 73 -8.34 2.72 -0.63
N ILE A 74 -8.74 2.73 0.65
CA ILE A 74 -10.05 3.27 1.05
C ILE A 74 -10.19 4.72 0.62
N SER A 75 -9.15 5.54 0.81
CA SER A 75 -9.13 6.94 0.38
C SER A 75 -9.33 7.07 -1.13
N LEU A 76 -8.64 6.26 -1.93
CA LEU A 76 -8.78 6.25 -3.39
C LEU A 76 -10.18 5.81 -3.82
N LEU A 77 -10.73 4.76 -3.21
CA LEU A 77 -12.09 4.28 -3.47
C LEU A 77 -13.18 5.29 -3.08
N ARG A 78 -12.87 6.22 -2.17
CA ARG A 78 -13.74 7.36 -1.81
C ARG A 78 -13.57 8.57 -2.74
N GLY A 79 -12.73 8.48 -3.76
CA GLY A 79 -12.48 9.57 -4.72
C GLY A 79 -11.52 10.65 -4.23
N ASN A 80 -10.82 10.42 -3.12
CA ASN A 80 -9.76 11.33 -2.69
C ASN A 80 -8.43 10.95 -3.35
N PHE A 81 -8.04 11.74 -4.34
CA PHE A 81 -6.83 11.57 -5.16
C PHE A 81 -5.58 12.22 -4.54
N ALA A 82 -5.39 12.09 -3.24
CA ALA A 82 -4.20 12.60 -2.60
C ALA A 82 -2.93 11.91 -3.18
N PRO A 83 -1.88 12.66 -3.55
CA PRO A 83 -0.63 12.08 -4.03
C PRO A 83 0.00 11.18 -2.94
N PRO A 84 0.62 10.06 -3.32
CA PRO A 84 1.08 9.04 -2.36
C PRO A 84 2.36 9.45 -1.62
N LEU A 85 2.98 10.58 -1.94
CA LEU A 85 4.28 11.02 -1.39
C LEU A 85 4.26 11.13 0.14
N GLY A 86 3.21 11.74 0.71
CA GLY A 86 3.08 11.83 2.16
C GLY A 86 2.99 10.45 2.82
N ARG A 87 2.31 9.49 2.18
CA ARG A 87 2.22 8.11 2.68
C ARG A 87 3.53 7.36 2.51
N ALA A 88 4.26 7.59 1.42
CA ALA A 88 5.60 7.04 1.20
C ALA A 88 6.56 7.48 2.32
N LEU A 89 6.54 8.77 2.67
CA LEU A 89 7.33 9.30 3.79
C LEU A 89 6.92 8.69 5.14
N VAL A 90 5.62 8.55 5.41
CA VAL A 90 5.14 7.91 6.65
C VAL A 90 5.55 6.43 6.71
N VAL A 91 5.47 5.69 5.61
CA VAL A 91 5.93 4.28 5.55
C VAL A 91 7.45 4.21 5.74
N PHE A 92 8.21 5.10 5.11
CA PHE A 92 9.66 5.20 5.31
C PHE A 92 9.99 5.37 6.80
N LEU A 93 9.39 6.38 7.44
CA LEU A 93 9.61 6.68 8.86
C LEU A 93 9.14 5.54 9.76
N LEU A 94 7.99 4.92 9.45
CA LEU A 94 7.50 3.77 10.20
C LEU A 94 8.53 2.63 10.21
N TRP A 95 9.07 2.26 9.05
CA TRP A 95 10.06 1.19 8.94
C TRP A 95 11.34 1.54 9.66
N TYR A 96 11.87 2.74 9.39
CA TYR A 96 13.10 3.20 9.98
C TYR A 96 13.01 3.27 11.51
N LEU A 97 11.94 3.87 12.04
CA LEU A 97 11.73 3.99 13.49
C LEU A 97 11.44 2.65 14.14
N THR A 98 10.65 1.76 13.51
CA THR A 98 10.38 0.43 14.06
C THR A 98 11.68 -0.36 14.22
N TRP A 99 12.56 -0.31 13.21
CA TRP A 99 13.86 -0.95 13.29
C TRP A 99 14.77 -0.31 14.34
N CYS A 100 14.89 1.03 14.35
CA CYS A 100 15.81 1.73 15.25
C CYS A 100 15.38 1.62 16.71
N VAL A 101 14.12 1.91 17.01
CA VAL A 101 13.57 1.85 18.36
C VAL A 101 13.47 0.40 18.82
N GLY A 102 12.95 -0.50 17.97
CA GLY A 102 12.84 -1.92 18.29
C GLY A 102 14.21 -2.57 18.53
N GLY A 103 15.19 -2.27 17.68
CA GLY A 103 16.56 -2.73 17.85
C GLY A 103 17.21 -2.16 19.12
N THR A 104 16.97 -0.90 19.46
CA THR A 104 17.47 -0.31 20.72
C THR A 104 16.86 -1.01 21.94
N ILE A 105 15.55 -1.29 21.92
CA ILE A 105 14.88 -2.08 22.97
C ILE A 105 15.47 -3.49 23.08
N MET A 106 15.85 -4.09 21.94
CA MET A 106 16.50 -5.39 21.86
C MET A 106 18.02 -5.36 22.10
N SER A 107 18.56 -4.19 22.48
CA SER A 107 20.00 -3.96 22.76
C SER A 107 20.94 -4.16 21.56
N PHE A 108 20.45 -3.94 20.34
CA PHE A 108 21.31 -3.88 19.15
C PHE A 108 22.21 -2.64 19.21
N GLY A 109 23.45 -2.77 18.74
CA GLY A 109 24.39 -1.65 18.65
C GLY A 109 23.87 -0.50 17.75
N LEU A 110 24.36 0.72 17.99
CA LEU A 110 23.98 1.92 17.22
C LEU A 110 24.28 1.79 15.72
N ALA A 111 25.37 1.11 15.37
CA ALA A 111 25.75 0.83 13.99
C ALA A 111 24.73 -0.07 13.25
N ASN A 112 23.98 -0.91 13.97
CA ASN A 112 23.01 -1.84 13.41
C ASN A 112 21.57 -1.28 13.44
N THR A 113 21.38 -0.13 14.09
CA THR A 113 20.07 0.53 14.27
C THR A 113 20.07 1.87 13.56
N TRP A 114 20.44 2.94 14.27
CA TRP A 114 20.33 4.32 13.82
C TRP A 114 21.30 4.70 12.69
N PHE A 115 22.42 4.00 12.57
CA PHE A 115 23.37 4.20 11.46
C PHE A 115 23.43 2.98 10.53
N GLY A 116 22.48 2.06 10.66
CA GLY A 116 22.48 0.80 9.92
C GLY A 116 21.98 0.97 8.49
N TRP A 117 22.82 0.60 7.52
CA TRP A 117 22.42 0.54 6.11
C TRP A 117 21.23 -0.40 5.86
N HIS A 118 21.14 -1.48 6.64
CA HIS A 118 20.01 -2.42 6.60
C HIS A 118 18.66 -1.73 6.88
N ALA A 119 18.62 -0.84 7.87
CA ALA A 119 17.40 -0.09 8.24
C ALA A 119 17.00 0.87 7.11
N LEU A 120 17.99 1.57 6.53
CA LEU A 120 17.78 2.54 5.47
C LEU A 120 17.29 1.88 4.17
N ILE A 121 17.89 0.76 3.77
CA ILE A 121 17.43 -0.01 2.59
C ILE A 121 16.01 -0.52 2.81
N ALA A 122 15.70 -1.10 3.97
CA ALA A 122 14.36 -1.59 4.27
C ALA A 122 13.33 -0.46 4.19
N ALA A 123 13.61 0.69 4.81
CA ALA A 123 12.75 1.86 4.77
C ALA A 123 12.56 2.40 3.33
N ALA A 124 13.64 2.49 2.55
CA ALA A 124 13.60 2.97 1.17
C ALA A 124 12.80 2.04 0.26
N VAL A 125 13.03 0.73 0.33
CA VAL A 125 12.26 -0.27 -0.44
C VAL A 125 10.78 -0.16 -0.09
N MET A 126 10.44 -0.10 1.19
CA MET A 126 9.06 -0.09 1.64
C MET A 126 8.32 1.21 1.29
N ALA A 127 9.02 2.34 1.24
CA ALA A 127 8.49 3.62 0.78
C ALA A 127 8.01 3.59 -0.68
N THR A 128 8.52 2.67 -1.51
CA THR A 128 8.01 2.47 -2.88
C THR A 128 6.61 1.84 -2.89
N GLY A 129 6.22 1.13 -1.83
CA GLY A 129 4.94 0.44 -1.71
C GLY A 129 3.73 1.36 -1.92
N PRO A 130 3.61 2.49 -1.18
CA PRO A 130 2.54 3.46 -1.40
C PRO A 130 2.47 3.99 -2.82
N ILE A 131 3.63 4.22 -3.46
CA ILE A 131 3.71 4.72 -4.84
C ILE A 131 3.20 3.66 -5.83
N LEU A 132 3.69 2.43 -5.71
CA LEU A 132 3.27 1.31 -6.56
C LEU A 132 1.79 0.98 -6.36
N SER A 133 1.33 0.92 -5.12
CA SER A 133 -0.09 0.65 -4.80
C SER A 133 -1.00 1.70 -5.42
N TRP A 134 -0.64 2.98 -5.32
CA TRP A 134 -1.38 4.08 -5.91
C TRP A 134 -1.36 3.98 -7.44
N TYR A 135 -0.21 3.72 -8.06
CA TYR A 135 -0.09 3.55 -9.50
C TYR A 135 -0.93 2.40 -10.05
N PHE A 136 -0.85 1.19 -9.46
CA PHE A 136 -1.61 0.03 -9.89
C PHE A 136 -3.12 0.25 -9.73
N LEU A 137 -3.55 0.82 -8.60
CA LEU A 137 -4.97 1.08 -8.35
C LEU A 137 -5.52 2.18 -9.25
N LEU A 138 -4.78 3.27 -9.47
CA LEU A 138 -5.18 4.30 -10.43
C LEU A 138 -5.31 3.72 -11.84
N ARG A 139 -4.31 2.98 -12.31
CA ARG A 139 -4.33 2.40 -13.65
C ARG A 139 -5.53 1.47 -13.84
N GLN A 140 -5.89 0.68 -12.83
CA GLN A 140 -7.05 -0.20 -12.93
C GLN A 140 -8.38 0.56 -12.85
N ILE A 141 -8.51 1.52 -11.93
CA ILE A 141 -9.76 2.27 -11.74
C ILE A 141 -10.04 3.20 -12.93
N TYR A 142 -9.01 3.80 -13.52
CA TYR A 142 -9.15 4.85 -14.54
C TYR A 142 -8.67 4.45 -15.95
N GLY A 143 -7.83 3.42 -16.07
CA GLY A 143 -7.23 3.04 -17.36
C GLY A 143 -7.94 1.90 -18.10
N ARG A 144 -8.81 1.12 -17.44
CA ARG A 144 -9.38 -0.10 -18.05
C ARG A 144 -10.90 -0.13 -18.23
N ASN A 145 -11.64 0.88 -17.77
CA ASN A 145 -13.09 1.00 -17.98
C ASN A 145 -13.49 2.46 -18.12
N VAL A 146 -14.59 2.71 -18.86
CA VAL A 146 -15.33 3.97 -18.86
C VAL A 146 -15.34 4.53 -17.44
N ARG A 147 -14.89 5.79 -17.28
CA ARG A 147 -14.72 6.49 -16.01
C ARG A 147 -15.81 6.05 -15.02
N PRO A 148 -15.47 5.52 -13.84
CA PRO A 148 -16.49 5.04 -12.90
C PRO A 148 -17.43 6.19 -12.59
N ARG A 149 -18.69 6.07 -13.05
CA ARG A 149 -19.67 7.14 -12.91
C ARG A 149 -19.99 7.35 -11.45
N TRP A 150 -19.82 8.57 -10.98
CA TRP A 150 -20.07 8.93 -9.60
C TRP A 150 -21.56 8.90 -9.27
N LEU A 151 -21.90 8.82 -7.98
CA LEU A 151 -23.31 8.72 -7.55
C LEU A 151 -24.17 9.88 -8.09
N TRP A 152 -23.62 11.09 -8.16
CA TRP A 152 -24.32 12.26 -8.71
C TRP A 152 -24.49 12.19 -10.23
N GLU A 153 -23.53 11.62 -10.97
CA GLU A 153 -23.65 11.40 -12.42
C GLU A 153 -24.75 10.36 -12.73
N LYS A 154 -24.86 9.33 -11.89
CA LYS A 154 -25.94 8.33 -11.98
C LYS A 154 -27.31 8.89 -11.59
N GLN A 155 -27.37 9.92 -10.75
CA GLN A 155 -28.62 10.62 -10.42
C GLN A 155 -29.07 11.48 -11.61
N ALA A 156 -28.16 12.27 -12.17
CA ALA A 156 -28.45 13.10 -13.34
C ALA A 156 -28.88 12.28 -14.57
N GLU A 157 -28.33 11.08 -14.79
CA GLU A 157 -28.81 10.18 -15.84
C GLU A 157 -30.21 9.64 -15.54
N ARG A 158 -30.50 9.29 -14.29
CA ARG A 158 -31.83 8.82 -13.89
C ARG A 158 -32.89 9.90 -14.07
N GLU A 159 -32.56 11.14 -13.72
CA GLU A 159 -33.43 12.30 -13.95
C GLU A 159 -33.72 12.51 -15.44
N ARG A 160 -32.68 12.45 -16.29
CA ARG A 160 -32.86 12.52 -17.75
C ARG A 160 -33.70 11.36 -18.29
N GLU A 161 -33.50 10.15 -17.79
CA GLU A 161 -34.24 8.95 -18.22
C GLU A 161 -35.72 9.08 -17.85
N ILE A 162 -36.03 9.57 -16.65
CA ILE A 162 -37.39 9.89 -16.20
C ILE A 162 -38.03 10.98 -17.07
N ASP A 163 -37.31 12.07 -17.36
CA ASP A 163 -37.80 13.14 -18.23
C ASP A 163 -38.10 12.62 -19.66
N THR A 164 -37.26 11.72 -20.17
CA THR A 164 -37.44 11.13 -21.49
C THR A 164 -38.69 10.24 -21.52
N LEU A 165 -38.90 9.42 -20.48
CA LEU A 165 -40.09 8.57 -20.34
C LEU A 165 -41.37 9.40 -20.20
N ASN A 166 -41.34 10.50 -19.44
CA ASN A 166 -42.49 11.39 -19.29
C ASN A 166 -42.88 12.03 -20.63
N ARG A 167 -41.92 12.48 -21.43
CA ARG A 167 -42.20 13.02 -22.77
C ARG A 167 -42.80 11.99 -23.72
N LEU A 168 -42.36 10.74 -23.64
CA LEU A 168 -42.92 9.66 -24.46
C LEU A 168 -44.35 9.32 -24.04
N TRP A 169 -44.65 9.40 -22.75
CA TRP A 169 -46.00 9.16 -22.21
C TRP A 169 -46.98 10.28 -22.57
N GLU A 170 -46.54 11.53 -22.59
CA GLU A 170 -47.37 12.67 -23.04
C GLU A 170 -47.68 12.64 -24.55
N GLN A 171 -46.91 11.87 -25.35
CA GLN A 171 -47.08 11.76 -26.79
C GLN A 171 -47.95 10.56 -27.24
N SER A 172 -48.31 9.65 -26.33
CA SER A 172 -49.14 8.46 -26.60
C SER A 172 -50.58 8.62 -26.18
#